data_AF-E5X2F1-F1
#
_entry.id   AF-E5X2F1-F1
#
_cell.length_a   1.000
_cell.length_b   1.000
_cell.length_c   1.000
_cell.angle_alpha   90.00
_cell.angle_beta   90.00
_cell.angle_gamma   90.00
#
_symmetry.space_group_name_H-M   'P 1'
#
loop_
_entity.id
_entity.type
_entity.pdbx_description
1 polymer ?
#
loop_
_entity_poly.entity_id
_entity_poly.type
_entity_poly.pdbx_seq_one_letter_code
_entity_poly.pdbx_strand_id
1 'polypeptide(L)'
;METESLKRKSIIGTLWSFIETFSLKLIQFIINVIMARLLMPEDYGVITIVYTLIVISQVFIDGGFATTLIQDKHKSEKDYSTIFTFNVFVSILCYLLLFSIAPLLSEFYNTDIILPIRVLSLNLILSAFVAIHRIKLTVAVNFKMLAKVNVISAAISGILGVWGAYNGYGVWALIFQYLSNGIVSSFLLIVVLKWKPICFLIRNHLKDYSLLEQGFCWRT
;
A
#
# COMPACT_ATOMS: atom_id res chain seq x y z
N MET A 1 -16.96 16.26 -28.90
CA MET A 1 -17.81 15.88 -27.75
C MET A 1 -17.12 14.88 -26.82
N GLU A 2 -16.37 13.88 -27.30
CA GLU A 2 -15.60 12.97 -26.42
C GLU A 2 -14.46 13.64 -25.63
N THR A 3 -13.83 14.68 -26.21
CA THR A 3 -12.72 15.40 -25.55
C THR A 3 -13.17 16.21 -24.32
N GLU A 4 -14.38 16.77 -24.32
CA GLU A 4 -14.94 17.45 -23.14
C GLU A 4 -15.32 16.47 -22.03
N SER A 5 -15.88 15.30 -22.36
CA SER A 5 -16.26 14.30 -21.36
C SER A 5 -15.05 13.67 -20.68
N LEU A 6 -13.95 13.44 -21.42
CA LEU A 6 -12.67 12.96 -20.89
C LEU A 6 -11.97 14.03 -20.02
N LYS A 7 -11.94 15.29 -20.47
CA LYS A 7 -11.43 16.41 -19.65
C LYS A 7 -12.21 16.53 -18.35
N ARG A 8 -13.54 16.49 -18.40
CA ARG A 8 -14.42 16.55 -17.23
C ARG A 8 -14.21 15.38 -16.27
N LYS A 9 -14.10 14.14 -16.77
CA LYS A 9 -13.79 12.96 -15.93
C LYS A 9 -12.42 13.07 -15.26
N SER A 10 -11.42 13.57 -15.98
CA SER A 10 -10.07 13.77 -15.43
C SER A 10 -10.05 14.84 -14.34
N ILE A 11 -10.72 15.98 -14.55
CA ILE A 11 -10.85 17.05 -13.55
C ILE A 11 -11.57 16.54 -12.30
N ILE A 12 -12.67 15.79 -12.46
CA ILE A 12 -13.39 15.20 -11.33
C ILE A 12 -12.51 14.19 -10.59
N GLY A 13 -11.72 13.38 -11.30
CA GLY A 13 -10.77 12.44 -10.71
C GLY A 13 -9.68 13.12 -9.88
N THR A 14 -9.09 14.20 -10.41
CA THR A 14 -8.11 15.02 -9.69
C THR A 14 -8.74 15.67 -8.46
N LEU A 15 -9.97 16.17 -8.56
CA LEU A 15 -10.70 16.75 -7.43
C LEU A 15 -10.92 15.72 -6.31
N TRP A 16 -11.30 14.48 -6.66
CA TRP A 16 -11.42 13.39 -5.68
C TRP A 16 -10.09 13.05 -5.02
N SER A 17 -8.99 13.02 -5.78
CA SER A 17 -7.65 12.78 -5.24
C SER A 17 -7.19 13.90 -4.30
N PHE A 18 -7.56 15.15 -4.62
CA PHE A 18 -7.31 16.30 -3.76
C PHE A 18 -8.10 16.21 -2.46
N ILE A 19 -9.42 15.94 -2.54
CA ILE A 19 -10.29 15.74 -1.38
C ILE A 19 -9.78 14.62 -0.49
N GLU A 20 -9.38 13.50 -1.09
CA GLU A 20 -8.77 12.37 -0.40
C GLU A 20 -7.53 12.80 0.37
N THR A 21 -6.55 13.39 -0.33
CA THR A 21 -5.28 13.79 0.28
C THR A 21 -5.51 14.80 1.40
N PHE A 22 -6.35 15.81 1.17
CA PHE A 22 -6.69 16.82 2.16
C PHE A 22 -7.37 16.20 3.40
N SER A 23 -8.33 15.30 3.17
CA SER A 23 -9.05 14.61 4.25
C SER A 23 -8.12 13.71 5.06
N LEU A 24 -7.24 12.94 4.40
CA LEU A 24 -6.25 12.09 5.07
C LEU A 24 -5.27 12.93 5.90
N LYS A 25 -4.78 14.05 5.37
CA LYS A 25 -3.88 14.94 6.11
C LYS A 25 -4.57 15.59 7.30
N LEU A 26 -5.82 16.01 7.16
CA LEU A 26 -6.59 16.58 8.26
C LEU A 26 -6.84 15.54 9.36
N ILE A 27 -7.27 14.33 8.99
CA ILE A 27 -7.48 13.22 9.94
C ILE A 27 -6.18 12.89 10.67
N GLN A 28 -5.08 12.75 9.93
CA GLN A 28 -3.78 12.41 10.52
C GLN A 28 -3.24 13.54 11.41
N PHE A 29 -3.46 14.80 11.04
CA PHE A 29 -3.13 15.94 11.90
C PHE A 29 -3.87 15.87 13.23
N ILE A 30 -5.20 15.64 13.21
CA ILE A 30 -6.01 15.53 14.43
C ILE A 30 -5.53 14.36 15.29
N ILE A 31 -5.33 13.17 14.69
CA ILE A 31 -4.85 11.99 15.43
C ILE A 31 -3.48 12.26 16.05
N ASN A 32 -2.54 12.85 15.29
CA ASN A 32 -1.21 13.15 15.79
C ASN A 32 -1.25 14.15 16.95
N VAL A 33 -2.10 15.18 16.91
CA VAL A 33 -2.27 16.13 18.02
C VAL A 33 -2.79 15.44 19.27
N ILE A 34 -3.76 14.52 19.12
CA ILE A 34 -4.30 13.75 20.24
C ILE A 34 -3.24 12.80 20.81
N MET A 35 -2.57 12.03 19.95
CA MET A 35 -1.55 11.07 20.36
C MET A 35 -0.33 11.75 20.97
N ALA A 36 0.10 12.92 20.46
CA ALA A 36 1.22 13.67 21.04
C ALA A 36 0.96 14.16 22.47
N ARG A 37 -0.30 14.25 22.90
CA ARG A 37 -0.65 14.55 24.30
C ARG A 37 -0.72 13.30 25.19
N LEU A 38 -0.96 12.13 24.60
CA LEU A 38 -1.17 10.86 25.31
C LEU A 38 0.11 10.04 25.43
N LEU A 39 0.98 10.09 24.41
CA LEU A 39 2.20 9.30 24.34
C LEU A 39 3.41 10.11 24.76
N MET A 40 4.43 9.41 25.24
CA MET A 40 5.70 10.03 25.61
C MET A 40 6.58 10.24 24.36
N PRO A 41 7.50 11.23 24.36
CA PRO A 41 8.41 11.47 23.23
C PRO A 41 9.26 10.25 22.86
N GLU A 42 9.59 9.40 23.83
CA GLU A 42 10.37 8.19 23.65
C GLU A 42 9.64 7.17 22.77
N ASP A 43 8.30 7.09 22.89
CA ASP A 43 7.48 6.19 22.06
C ASP A 43 7.57 6.55 20.57
N TYR A 44 7.62 7.86 20.28
CA TYR A 44 7.77 8.38 18.92
C TYR A 44 9.17 8.13 18.36
N GLY A 45 10.20 8.08 19.20
CA GLY A 45 11.56 7.71 18.78
C GLY A 45 11.59 6.28 18.25
N VAL A 46 11.03 5.33 19.02
CA VAL A 46 10.95 3.92 18.65
C VAL A 46 10.20 3.73 17.34
N ILE A 47 8.98 4.26 17.24
CA ILE A 47 8.15 4.04 16.05
C ILE A 47 8.80 4.63 14.79
N THR A 48 9.50 5.77 14.93
CA THR A 48 10.11 6.47 13.79
C THR A 48 11.22 5.65 13.17
N ILE A 49 12.07 5.03 14.00
CA ILE A 49 13.12 4.12 13.54
C ILE A 49 12.49 2.96 12.77
N VAL A 50 11.47 2.33 13.35
CA VAL A 50 10.81 1.16 12.72
C VAL A 50 10.11 1.56 11.42
N TYR A 51 9.33 2.63 11.40
CA TYR A 51 8.66 3.11 10.20
C TYR A 51 9.64 3.47 9.09
N THR A 52 10.79 4.05 9.41
CA THR A 52 11.80 4.38 8.40
C THR A 52 12.26 3.11 7.67
N LEU A 53 12.52 2.02 8.40
CA LEU A 53 12.89 0.73 7.82
C LEU A 53 11.77 0.15 6.94
N ILE A 54 10.52 0.26 7.38
CA ILE A 54 9.34 -0.18 6.62
C ILE A 54 9.20 0.62 5.32
N VAL A 55 9.30 1.95 5.37
CA VAL A 55 9.17 2.82 4.19
C VAL A 55 10.28 2.54 3.18
N ILE A 56 11.53 2.37 3.63
CA ILE A 56 12.65 1.98 2.75
C ILE A 56 12.33 0.64 2.07
N SER A 57 11.88 -0.35 2.83
CA SER A 57 11.52 -1.67 2.28
C SER A 57 10.38 -1.59 1.26
N GLN A 58 9.39 -0.72 1.51
CA GLN A 58 8.26 -0.52 0.60
C GLN A 58 8.70 0.03 -0.76
N VAL A 59 9.70 0.92 -0.80
CA VAL A 59 10.27 1.43 -2.05
C VAL A 59 10.88 0.30 -2.90
N PHE A 60 11.57 -0.65 -2.27
CA PHE A 60 12.10 -1.84 -2.96
C PHE A 60 10.99 -2.76 -3.48
N ILE A 61 9.92 -2.96 -2.71
CA ILE A 61 8.77 -3.78 -3.11
C ILE A 61 8.05 -3.18 -4.31
N ASP A 62 7.77 -1.87 -4.27
CA ASP A 62 7.01 -1.22 -5.34
C ASP A 62 7.83 -1.10 -6.62
N GLY A 63 9.16 -1.05 -6.52
CA GLY A 63 10.13 -1.24 -7.62
C GLY A 63 9.95 -0.33 -8.84
N GLY A 64 9.10 0.70 -8.76
CA GLY A 64 8.64 1.50 -9.90
C GLY A 64 7.61 0.82 -10.80
N PHE A 65 7.18 -0.42 -10.53
CA PHE A 65 6.28 -1.18 -11.39
C PHE A 65 4.85 -0.63 -11.44
N ALA A 66 4.44 0.07 -10.38
CA ALA A 66 3.12 0.69 -10.31
C ALA A 66 2.93 1.74 -11.42
N THR A 67 3.94 2.57 -11.70
CA THR A 67 3.85 3.63 -12.71
C THR A 67 3.85 3.07 -14.13
N THR A 68 4.64 2.01 -14.39
CA THR A 68 4.64 1.31 -15.67
C THR A 68 3.28 0.68 -15.99
N LEU A 69 2.64 -0.01 -15.03
CA LEU A 69 1.29 -0.58 -15.22
C LEU A 69 0.21 0.49 -15.43
N ILE A 70 0.35 1.64 -14.77
CA ILE A 70 -0.63 2.73 -14.92
C ILE A 70 -0.53 3.34 -16.31
N GLN A 71 0.68 3.55 -16.82
CA GLN A 71 0.95 4.23 -18.10
C GLN A 71 0.80 3.32 -19.32
N ASP A 72 0.96 2.00 -19.18
CA ASP A 72 0.82 1.06 -20.28
C ASP A 72 -0.65 0.96 -20.77
N LYS A 73 -0.84 1.12 -22.08
CA LYS A 73 -2.13 1.03 -22.77
C LYS A 73 -2.47 -0.39 -23.23
N HIS A 74 -1.49 -1.30 -23.32
CA HIS A 74 -1.64 -2.69 -23.80
C HIS A 74 -1.45 -3.74 -22.70
N LYS A 75 -1.70 -3.36 -21.44
CA LYS A 75 -1.60 -4.22 -20.27
C LYS A 75 -2.50 -5.45 -20.33
N SER A 76 -1.90 -6.62 -20.12
CA SER A 76 -2.58 -7.91 -19.99
C SER A 76 -2.81 -8.26 -18.52
N GLU A 77 -3.79 -9.13 -18.22
CA GLU A 77 -3.92 -9.74 -16.89
C GLU A 77 -2.65 -10.52 -16.48
N LYS A 78 -1.82 -10.93 -17.44
CA LYS A 78 -0.50 -11.55 -17.19
C LYS A 78 0.50 -10.59 -16.54
N ASP A 79 0.48 -9.31 -16.91
CA ASP A 79 1.42 -8.31 -16.36
C ASP A 79 1.09 -8.02 -14.90
N TYR A 80 -0.20 -7.96 -14.57
CA TYR A 80 -0.67 -7.85 -13.18
C TYR A 80 -0.22 -9.06 -12.35
N SER A 81 -0.38 -10.29 -12.83
CA SER A 81 0.02 -11.50 -12.08
C SER A 81 1.54 -11.58 -11.89
N THR A 82 2.33 -11.16 -12.88
CA THR A 82 3.80 -11.14 -12.78
C THR A 82 4.28 -10.15 -11.71
N ILE A 83 3.73 -8.93 -11.74
CA ILE A 83 4.09 -7.89 -10.76
C ILE A 83 3.57 -8.26 -9.36
N PHE A 84 2.43 -8.95 -9.28
CA PHE A 84 1.92 -9.49 -8.02
C PHE A 84 2.94 -10.43 -7.37
N THR A 85 3.35 -11.45 -8.12
CA THR A 85 4.26 -12.48 -7.62
C THR A 85 5.61 -11.88 -7.29
N PHE A 86 6.10 -10.93 -8.08
CA PHE A 86 7.32 -10.19 -7.78
C PHE A 86 7.20 -9.40 -6.47
N ASN A 87 6.17 -8.57 -6.31
CA ASN A 87 5.97 -7.77 -5.10
C ASN A 87 5.82 -8.66 -3.85
N VAL A 88 5.07 -9.77 -3.96
CA VAL A 88 4.92 -10.73 -2.86
C VAL A 88 6.27 -11.37 -2.52
N PHE A 89 7.02 -11.84 -3.51
CA PHE A 89 8.35 -12.43 -3.29
C PHE A 89 9.31 -11.46 -2.61
N VAL A 90 9.42 -10.23 -3.12
CA VAL A 90 10.27 -9.18 -2.54
C VAL A 90 9.79 -8.80 -1.13
N SER A 91 8.48 -8.72 -0.90
CA SER A 91 7.93 -8.40 0.44
C SER A 91 8.29 -9.45 1.48
N ILE A 92 8.26 -10.74 1.11
CA ILE A 92 8.66 -11.84 1.99
C ILE A 92 10.17 -11.77 2.26
N LEU A 93 10.98 -11.49 1.24
CA LEU A 93 12.42 -11.33 1.40
C LEU A 93 12.76 -10.16 2.32
N CYS A 94 12.15 -9.00 2.13
CA CYS A 94 12.31 -7.84 3.01
C CYS A 94 11.83 -8.13 4.44
N TYR A 95 10.71 -8.83 4.61
CA TYR A 95 10.22 -9.26 5.91
C TYR A 95 11.24 -10.14 6.66
N LEU A 96 11.76 -11.17 6.00
CA LEU A 96 12.76 -12.07 6.60
C LEU A 96 14.05 -11.33 6.95
N LEU A 97 14.50 -10.43 6.08
CA LEU A 97 15.68 -9.60 6.31
C LEU A 97 15.50 -8.70 7.54
N LEU A 98 14.38 -8.00 7.64
CA LEU A 98 14.06 -7.17 8.81
C LEU A 98 13.90 -8.02 10.07
N PHE A 99 13.30 -9.20 9.97
CA PHE A 99 13.14 -10.13 11.10
C PHE A 99 14.50 -10.58 11.67
N SER A 100 15.45 -10.90 10.79
CA SER A 100 16.81 -11.33 11.16
C SER A 100 17.67 -10.19 11.68
N ILE A 101 17.51 -8.97 11.15
CA ILE A 101 18.31 -7.80 11.54
C ILE A 101 17.73 -7.07 12.78
N ALA A 102 16.46 -7.33 13.13
CA ALA A 102 15.80 -6.74 14.31
C ALA A 102 16.62 -6.78 15.62
N PRO A 103 17.23 -7.91 16.06
CA PRO A 103 18.05 -7.93 17.27
C PRO A 103 19.28 -7.03 17.15
N LEU A 104 19.98 -7.05 16.01
CA LEU A 104 21.15 -6.20 15.77
C LEU A 104 20.80 -4.71 15.85
N LEU A 105 19.64 -4.32 15.30
CA LEU A 105 19.16 -2.94 15.38
C LEU A 105 18.78 -2.55 16.81
N SER A 106 18.19 -3.45 17.58
CA SER A 106 17.85 -3.20 18.97
C SER A 106 19.08 -2.92 19.83
N GLU A 107 20.18 -3.65 19.60
CA GLU A 107 21.47 -3.38 20.23
C GLU A 107 22.06 -2.05 19.75
N PHE A 108 22.03 -1.76 18.45
CA PHE A 108 22.57 -0.52 17.89
C PHE A 108 21.87 0.73 18.43
N TYR A 109 20.54 0.70 18.54
CA TYR A 109 19.74 1.82 19.04
C TYR A 109 19.56 1.81 20.57
N ASN A 110 20.11 0.84 21.28
CA ASN A 110 19.95 0.65 22.74
C ASN A 110 18.48 0.72 23.20
N THR A 111 17.54 0.25 22.38
CA THR A 111 16.10 0.34 22.62
C THR A 111 15.41 -0.94 22.17
N ASP A 112 14.37 -1.38 22.89
CA ASP A 112 13.60 -2.58 22.52
C ASP A 112 12.68 -2.30 21.32
N ILE A 113 13.23 -2.57 20.12
CA ILE A 113 12.53 -2.43 18.85
C ILE A 113 12.30 -3.77 18.16
N ILE A 114 12.69 -4.88 18.80
CA ILE A 114 12.65 -6.22 18.19
C ILE A 114 11.22 -6.61 17.85
N LEU A 115 10.32 -6.54 18.85
CA LEU A 115 8.91 -6.85 18.66
C LEU A 115 8.21 -5.86 17.71
N PRO A 116 8.37 -4.53 17.87
CA PRO A 116 7.86 -3.55 16.92
C PRO A 116 8.22 -3.83 15.46
N ILE A 117 9.50 -4.13 15.16
CA ILE A 117 9.94 -4.45 13.79
C ILE A 117 9.25 -5.71 13.28
N ARG A 118 9.22 -6.79 14.08
CA ARG A 118 8.64 -8.07 13.67
C ARG A 118 7.14 -7.99 13.39
N VAL A 119 6.41 -7.19 14.17
CA VAL A 119 4.96 -7.01 14.00
C VAL A 119 4.65 -6.06 12.84
N LEU A 120 5.34 -4.91 12.75
CA LEU A 120 5.08 -3.92 11.69
C LEU A 120 5.50 -4.42 10.31
N SER A 121 6.57 -5.21 10.22
CA SER A 121 7.03 -5.77 8.94
C SER A 121 6.03 -6.72 8.28
N LEU A 122 5.09 -7.31 9.03
CA LEU A 122 3.95 -8.06 8.45
C LEU A 122 3.10 -7.20 7.52
N ASN A 123 3.08 -5.89 7.73
CA ASN A 123 2.38 -4.95 6.87
C ASN A 123 2.97 -4.92 5.45
N LEU A 124 4.26 -5.19 5.27
CA LEU A 124 4.90 -5.23 3.94
C LEU A 124 4.21 -6.26 3.04
N ILE A 125 3.92 -7.44 3.61
CA ILE A 125 3.24 -8.52 2.89
C ILE A 125 1.82 -8.09 2.54
N LEU A 126 1.05 -7.58 3.52
CA LEU A 126 -0.31 -7.06 3.29
C LEU A 126 -0.32 -5.98 2.21
N SER A 127 0.63 -5.05 2.26
CA SER A 127 0.76 -3.96 1.30
C SER A 127 1.05 -4.47 -0.12
N ALA A 128 1.90 -5.50 -0.27
CA ALA A 128 2.14 -6.15 -1.55
C ALA A 128 0.86 -6.76 -2.15
N PHE A 129 0.01 -7.39 -1.34
CA PHE A 129 -1.29 -7.90 -1.80
C PHE A 129 -2.25 -6.80 -2.27
N VAL A 130 -2.24 -5.67 -1.57
CA VAL A 130 -3.12 -4.54 -1.85
C VAL A 130 -2.66 -3.68 -3.03
N ALA A 131 -1.36 -3.66 -3.32
CA ALA A 131 -0.77 -2.82 -4.36
C ALA A 131 -1.51 -2.95 -5.70
N ILE A 132 -1.81 -4.17 -6.15
CA ILE A 132 -2.53 -4.40 -7.41
C ILE A 132 -3.97 -3.91 -7.39
N HIS A 133 -4.66 -4.11 -6.27
CA HIS A 133 -6.04 -3.64 -6.11
C HIS A 133 -6.09 -2.12 -6.25
N ARG A 134 -5.12 -1.42 -5.67
CA ARG A 134 -4.96 0.04 -5.83
C ARG A 134 -4.66 0.41 -7.28
N ILE A 135 -3.70 -0.25 -7.92
CA ILE A 135 -3.35 0.01 -9.33
C ILE A 135 -4.57 -0.15 -10.24
N LYS A 136 -5.35 -1.22 -10.09
CA LYS A 136 -6.56 -1.47 -10.90
C LYS A 136 -7.61 -0.35 -10.74
N LEU A 137 -7.84 0.15 -9.53
CA LEU A 137 -8.76 1.28 -9.31
C LEU A 137 -8.23 2.60 -9.88
N THR A 138 -6.93 2.84 -9.76
CA THR A 138 -6.27 4.02 -10.32
C THR A 138 -6.37 4.02 -11.85
N VAL A 139 -6.13 2.87 -12.48
CA VAL A 139 -6.29 2.68 -13.93
C VAL A 139 -7.75 2.87 -14.35
N ALA A 140 -8.71 2.41 -13.56
CA ALA A 140 -10.13 2.61 -13.81
C ALA A 140 -10.63 4.05 -13.55
N VAL A 141 -9.74 4.97 -13.15
CA VAL A 141 -10.06 6.38 -12.81
C VAL A 141 -11.13 6.46 -11.70
N ASN A 142 -11.21 5.45 -10.84
CA ASN A 142 -12.23 5.37 -9.80
C ASN A 142 -11.73 5.94 -8.46
N PHE A 143 -11.21 7.17 -8.52
CA PHE A 143 -10.62 7.88 -7.37
C PHE A 143 -11.63 8.10 -6.24
N LYS A 144 -12.92 8.23 -6.56
CA LYS A 144 -14.00 8.33 -5.55
C LYS A 144 -14.02 7.12 -4.62
N MET A 145 -13.78 5.92 -5.16
CA MET A 145 -13.80 4.68 -4.40
C MET A 145 -12.54 4.54 -3.56
N LEU A 146 -11.38 4.87 -4.13
CA LEU A 146 -10.10 4.90 -3.43
C LEU A 146 -10.13 5.88 -2.24
N ALA A 147 -10.64 7.10 -2.48
CA ALA A 147 -10.84 8.13 -1.47
C ALA A 147 -11.68 7.64 -0.30
N LYS A 148 -12.84 7.03 -0.58
CA LYS A 148 -13.72 6.47 0.47
C LYS A 148 -13.01 5.42 1.30
N VAL A 149 -12.33 4.46 0.64
CA VAL A 149 -11.65 3.38 1.35
C VAL A 149 -10.55 3.94 2.25
N ASN A 150 -9.71 4.84 1.74
CA ASN A 150 -8.61 5.39 2.51
C ASN A 150 -9.10 6.25 3.69
N VAL A 151 -10.12 7.11 3.48
CA VAL A 151 -10.68 7.94 4.55
C VAL A 151 -11.34 7.11 5.65
N ILE A 152 -12.14 6.10 5.28
CA ILE A 152 -12.79 5.19 6.24
C ILE A 152 -11.72 4.40 7.02
N SER A 153 -10.70 3.89 6.32
CA SER A 153 -9.62 3.14 6.95
C SER A 153 -8.84 4.01 7.93
N ALA A 154 -8.51 5.25 7.54
CA ALA A 154 -7.81 6.22 8.39
C ALA A 154 -8.61 6.57 9.65
N ALA A 155 -9.91 6.81 9.51
CA ALA A 155 -10.79 7.11 10.63
C ALA A 155 -10.87 5.93 11.62
N ILE A 156 -11.14 4.71 11.12
CA ILE A 156 -11.24 3.51 11.96
C ILE A 156 -9.90 3.24 12.66
N SER A 157 -8.80 3.27 11.91
CA SER A 157 -7.47 3.04 12.50
C SER A 157 -7.10 4.11 13.53
N GLY A 158 -7.46 5.36 13.27
CA GLY A 158 -7.21 6.48 14.17
C GLY A 158 -7.96 6.32 15.49
N ILE A 159 -9.24 5.93 15.43
CA ILE A 159 -10.04 5.64 16.62
C ILE A 159 -9.42 4.50 17.42
N LEU A 160 -9.00 3.42 16.77
CA LEU A 160 -8.35 2.28 17.43
C LEU A 160 -7.01 2.66 18.07
N GLY A 161 -6.19 3.46 17.37
CA GLY A 161 -4.92 3.98 17.88
C GLY A 161 -5.10 4.89 19.09
N VAL A 162 -6.01 5.85 18.99
CA VAL A 162 -6.35 6.77 20.09
C VAL A 162 -6.91 6.00 21.28
N TRP A 163 -7.80 5.02 21.05
CA TRP A 163 -8.31 4.14 22.10
C TRP A 163 -7.17 3.37 22.78
N GLY A 164 -6.24 2.80 22.03
CA GLY A 164 -5.07 2.12 22.59
C GLY A 164 -4.17 3.07 23.40
N ALA A 165 -4.00 4.31 22.94
CA ALA A 165 -3.23 5.33 23.63
C ALA A 165 -3.88 5.73 24.97
N TYR A 166 -5.21 5.86 25.01
CA TYR A 166 -5.94 6.12 26.25
C TYR A 166 -5.80 5.01 27.30
N ASN A 167 -5.60 3.76 26.88
CA ASN A 167 -5.36 2.63 27.78
C ASN A 167 -3.89 2.54 28.26
N GLY A 168 -3.01 3.46 27.82
CA GLY A 168 -1.61 3.51 28.26
C GLY A 168 -0.70 2.50 27.56
N TYR A 169 -1.05 2.00 26.37
CA TYR A 169 -0.23 1.01 25.64
C TYR A 169 1.05 1.61 24.99
N GLY A 170 1.30 2.92 25.09
CA GLY A 170 2.51 3.58 24.58
C GLY A 170 2.76 3.31 23.08
N VAL A 171 3.98 2.88 22.73
CA VAL A 171 4.37 2.46 21.36
C VAL A 171 3.35 1.56 20.67
N TRP A 172 2.72 0.62 21.40
CA TRP A 172 1.79 -0.35 20.82
C TRP A 172 0.54 0.30 20.25
N ALA A 173 0.10 1.45 20.78
CA ALA A 173 -1.02 2.20 20.23
C ALA A 173 -0.75 2.64 18.77
N LEU A 174 0.48 3.09 18.49
CA LEU A 174 0.91 3.48 17.15
C LEU A 174 1.03 2.28 16.21
N ILE A 175 1.55 1.16 16.73
CA ILE A 175 1.65 -0.09 15.97
C ILE A 175 0.25 -0.58 15.57
N PHE A 176 -0.70 -0.62 16.50
CA PHE A 176 -2.08 -1.04 16.22
C PHE A 176 -2.77 -0.08 15.26
N GLN A 177 -2.55 1.23 15.37
CA GLN A 177 -3.06 2.19 14.40
C GLN A 177 -2.56 1.87 12.99
N TYR A 178 -1.25 1.65 12.81
CA TYR A 178 -0.68 1.33 11.50
C TYR A 178 -1.21 0.03 10.92
N LEU A 179 -1.19 -1.02 11.73
CA LEU A 179 -1.56 -2.35 11.28
C LEU A 179 -3.06 -2.43 10.97
N SER A 180 -3.90 -1.83 11.81
CA SER A 180 -5.34 -1.75 11.56
C SER A 180 -5.66 -0.96 10.29
N ASN A 181 -4.93 0.13 9.99
CA ASN A 181 -5.12 0.87 8.75
C ASN A 181 -4.85 -0.02 7.52
N GLY A 182 -3.73 -0.74 7.54
CA GLY A 182 -3.39 -1.71 6.50
C GLY A 182 -4.47 -2.78 6.33
N ILE A 183 -4.90 -3.40 7.43
CA ILE A 183 -5.92 -4.47 7.40
C ILE A 183 -7.27 -3.96 6.89
N VAL A 184 -7.77 -2.85 7.42
CA VAL A 184 -9.07 -2.29 7.04
C VAL A 184 -9.07 -1.86 5.58
N SER A 185 -8.00 -1.18 5.13
CA SER A 185 -7.89 -0.76 3.73
C SER A 185 -7.78 -1.97 2.79
N SER A 186 -7.01 -2.99 3.18
CA SER A 186 -6.91 -4.26 2.44
C SER A 186 -8.28 -4.90 2.29
N PHE A 187 -8.99 -5.07 3.40
CA PHE A 187 -10.29 -5.72 3.45
C PHE A 187 -11.32 -4.98 2.59
N LEU A 188 -11.43 -3.66 2.75
CA LEU A 188 -12.35 -2.84 1.97
C LEU A 188 -12.05 -2.90 0.47
N LEU A 189 -10.77 -2.88 0.06
CA LEU A 189 -10.39 -2.99 -1.34
C LEU A 189 -10.72 -4.36 -1.95
N ILE A 190 -10.50 -5.44 -1.21
CA ILE A 190 -10.84 -6.80 -1.66
C ILE A 190 -12.36 -6.94 -1.84
N VAL A 191 -13.16 -6.46 -0.88
CA VAL A 191 -14.63 -6.49 -0.96
C VAL A 191 -15.14 -5.69 -2.15
N VAL A 192 -14.51 -4.56 -2.42
CA VAL A 192 -14.88 -3.65 -3.50
C VAL A 192 -14.53 -4.20 -4.90
N LEU A 193 -13.30 -4.69 -5.11
CA LEU A 193 -12.87 -5.16 -6.42
C LEU A 193 -13.32 -6.59 -6.73
N LYS A 194 -13.65 -7.41 -5.72
CA LYS A 194 -13.94 -8.85 -5.85
C LYS A 194 -12.94 -9.60 -6.75
N TRP A 195 -11.72 -9.10 -6.84
CA TRP A 195 -10.73 -9.65 -7.77
C TRP A 195 -9.97 -10.78 -7.06
N LYS A 196 -9.87 -11.93 -7.72
CA LYS A 196 -9.05 -13.05 -7.27
C LYS A 196 -7.80 -13.10 -8.14
N PRO A 197 -6.58 -13.07 -7.58
CA PRO A 197 -5.38 -13.31 -8.36
C PRO A 197 -5.44 -14.72 -8.93
N ILE A 198 -5.37 -14.83 -10.26
CA ILE A 198 -5.11 -16.11 -10.91
C ILE A 198 -3.63 -16.38 -10.65
N CYS A 199 -3.34 -17.27 -9.70
CA CYS A 199 -2.00 -17.80 -9.47
C CYS A 199 -1.55 -18.52 -10.74
N PHE A 200 -0.89 -17.81 -11.65
CA PHE A 200 -0.20 -18.44 -12.75
C PHE A 200 1.15 -18.93 -12.22
N LEU A 201 1.08 -20.06 -11.51
CA LEU A 201 2.22 -20.91 -11.23
C LEU A 201 2.82 -21.30 -12.59
N ILE A 202 4.08 -20.95 -12.79
CA ILE A 202 4.91 -21.22 -13.96
C ILE A 202 4.66 -22.63 -14.51
N ARG A 203 3.93 -22.72 -15.64
CA ARG A 203 4.07 -23.83 -16.61
C ARG A 203 3.46 -23.41 -17.94
N ASN A 204 4.34 -23.15 -18.91
CA ASN A 204 4.09 -23.00 -20.35
C ASN A 204 3.29 -21.77 -20.78
N HIS A 205 3.94 -20.87 -21.53
CA HIS A 205 3.63 -20.69 -22.95
C HIS A 205 4.54 -19.59 -23.55
N LEU A 206 5.80 -19.96 -23.82
CA LEU A 206 6.63 -19.30 -24.85
C LEU A 206 6.18 -19.71 -26.27
N LYS A 207 4.92 -20.11 -26.46
CA LYS A 207 4.42 -20.66 -27.73
C LYS A 207 3.43 -19.75 -28.47
N ASP A 208 3.18 -18.55 -27.97
CA ASP A 208 2.23 -17.60 -28.57
C ASP A 208 2.88 -16.37 -29.21
N TYR A 209 4.20 -16.38 -29.39
CA TYR A 209 4.91 -15.36 -30.18
C TYR A 209 5.01 -15.71 -31.68
N SER A 210 4.45 -16.83 -32.12
CA SER A 210 4.41 -17.21 -33.55
C SER A 210 3.15 -16.73 -34.29
N LEU A 211 2.26 -15.96 -33.65
CA LEU A 211 1.02 -15.45 -34.27
C LEU A 211 1.00 -13.92 -34.47
N LEU A 212 2.06 -13.20 -34.09
CA LEU A 212 2.16 -11.74 -34.26
C LEU A 212 2.92 -11.31 -35.53
N GLU A 213 3.19 -12.23 -36.46
CA GLU A 213 3.78 -11.91 -37.78
C GLU A 213 2.74 -11.62 -38.89
N GLN A 214 1.43 -11.62 -38.63
CA GLN A 214 0.42 -11.38 -39.69
C GLN A 214 -0.52 -10.18 -39.46
N GLY A 215 -0.20 -9.27 -38.54
CA GLY A 215 -1.01 -8.08 -38.26
C GLY A 215 -0.34 -6.73 -38.54
N PHE A 216 0.94 -6.71 -38.93
CA PHE A 216 1.69 -5.49 -39.22
C PHE A 216 1.41 -4.99 -40.66
N CYS A 217 0.14 -4.70 -40.96
CA CYS A 217 -0.23 -3.99 -42.18
C CYS A 217 -0.24 -2.49 -41.87
N TRP A 218 0.89 -1.86 -42.17
CA TRP A 218 1.03 -0.42 -42.36
C TRP A 218 -0.14 0.14 -43.14
N ARG A 219 -0.82 1.16 -42.61
CA ARG A 219 -1.65 2.04 -43.43
C ARG A 219 -1.51 3.48 -42.93
N THR A 220 -0.56 4.14 -43.58
CA THR A 220 -0.50 5.56 -44.02
C THR A 220 -1.29 6.59 -43.22
#